data_AF-A0A661F5E4-F1
#
_entry.id   AF-A0A661F5E4-F1
#
_cell.length_a   1.000
_cell.length_b   1.000
_cell.length_c   1.000
_cell.angle_alpha   90.00
_cell.angle_beta   90.00
_cell.angle_gamma   90.00
#
_symmetry.space_group_name_H-M   'P 1'
#
loop_
_entity.id
_entity.type
_entity.pdbx_description
1 polymer ?
#
loop_
_entity_poly.entity_id
_entity_poly.type
_entity_poly.pdbx_seq_one_letter_code
_entity_poly.pdbx_strand_id
1 'polypeptide(L)' 'MKIDGSLSGGIQAFHRAEEKMSDAANAIVKATTDREASASDFVKPLVSMQEAEIQAKAAARLIEAEDEMIGSILNVDA' A
#
# COMPACT_ATOMS: atom_id res chain seq x y z
N MET A 1 12.57 -16.78 14.13
CA MET A 1 11.46 -16.92 13.16
C MET A 1 10.45 -15.79 13.35
N LYS A 2 10.89 -14.52 13.23
CA LYS A 2 10.04 -13.31 13.28
C LYS A 2 9.85 -12.67 11.89
N ILE A 3 10.73 -13.04 10.95
CA ILE A 3 10.83 -12.49 9.60
C ILE A 3 9.67 -13.02 8.74
N ASP A 4 9.36 -14.32 8.81
CA ASP A 4 8.21 -14.91 8.08
C ASP A 4 6.85 -14.29 8.46
N GLY A 5 6.68 -13.90 9.74
CA GLY A 5 5.47 -13.22 10.21
C GLY A 5 5.38 -11.75 9.82
N SER A 6 6.53 -11.08 9.70
CA SER A 6 6.67 -9.68 9.27
C SER A 6 6.43 -9.54 7.77
N LEU A 7 7.06 -10.41 6.95
CA LEU A 7 6.88 -10.49 5.51
C LEU A 7 5.44 -10.81 5.11
N SER A 8 4.84 -11.83 5.75
CA SER A 8 3.43 -12.18 5.58
C SER A 8 2.50 -11.01 5.91
N GLY A 9 2.77 -10.31 7.02
CA GLY A 9 2.04 -9.10 7.40
C GLY A 9 2.20 -7.95 6.41
N GLY A 10 3.40 -7.78 5.84
CA GLY A 10 3.71 -6.79 4.82
C GLY A 10 2.96 -7.04 3.51
N ILE A 11 2.98 -8.27 3.00
CA ILE A 11 2.24 -8.66 1.78
C ILE A 11 0.72 -8.48 1.99
N GLN A 12 0.19 -8.87 3.15
CA GLN A 12 -1.23 -8.67 3.47
C GLN A 12 -1.59 -7.19 3.63
N ALA A 13 -0.68 -6.36 4.13
CA ALA A 13 -0.87 -4.91 4.21
C ALA A 13 -0.86 -4.28 2.81
N PHE A 14 0.04 -4.75 1.93
CA PHE A 14 0.12 -4.33 0.53
C PHE A 14 -1.17 -4.66 -0.23
N HIS A 15 -1.66 -5.89 -0.14
CA HIS A 15 -2.93 -6.28 -0.77
C HIS A 15 -4.12 -5.44 -0.28
N ARG A 16 -4.20 -5.16 1.02
CA ARG A 16 -5.25 -4.29 1.58
C ARG A 16 -5.13 -2.84 1.11
N ALA A 17 -3.92 -2.37 0.88
CA ALA A 17 -3.69 -1.04 0.32
C ALA A 17 -4.13 -0.97 -1.15
N GLU A 18 -3.90 -2.03 -1.95
CA GLU A 18 -4.42 -2.13 -3.32
C GLU A 18 -5.96 -2.12 -3.37
N GLU A 19 -6.62 -2.89 -2.49
CA GLU A 19 -8.09 -2.87 -2.40
C GLU A 19 -8.61 -1.46 -2.06
N LYS A 20 -8.02 -0.80 -1.05
CA LYS A 20 -8.38 0.57 -0.68
C LYS A 20 -8.15 1.57 -1.82
N MET A 21 -7.08 1.41 -2.59
CA MET A 21 -6.84 2.23 -3.79
C MET A 21 -7.92 2.03 -4.85
N SER A 22 -8.28 0.77 -5.12
CA SER A 22 -9.34 0.43 -6.08
C SER A 22 -10.69 1.04 -5.67
N ASP A 23 -11.03 0.96 -4.39
CA ASP A 23 -12.25 1.55 -3.84
C ASP A 23 -12.23 3.08 -3.92
N ALA A 24 -11.10 3.71 -3.57
CA ALA A 24 -10.92 5.16 -3.68
C ALA A 24 -11.01 5.64 -5.13
N ALA A 25 -10.40 4.92 -6.07
CA ALA A 25 -10.51 5.21 -7.50
C ALA A 25 -11.96 5.12 -7.99
N ASN A 26 -12.70 4.08 -7.57
CA ASN A 26 -14.13 3.95 -7.88
C ASN A 26 -14.96 5.09 -7.27
N ALA A 27 -14.63 5.55 -6.06
CA ALA A 27 -15.30 6.69 -5.43
C ALA A 27 -15.02 8.00 -6.19
N ILE A 28 -13.80 8.21 -6.67
CA ILE A 28 -13.45 9.37 -7.53
C ILE A 28 -14.24 9.33 -8.83
N VAL A 29 -14.28 8.17 -9.51
CA VAL A 29 -15.04 8.01 -10.76
C VAL A 29 -16.52 8.30 -10.52
N LYS A 30 -17.13 7.76 -9.47
CA LYS A 30 -18.53 8.06 -9.12
C LYS A 30 -18.75 9.55 -8.89
N ALA A 31 -17.87 10.20 -8.13
CA ALA A 31 -17.94 11.65 -7.89
C ALA A 31 -17.80 12.45 -9.20
N THR A 32 -17.00 12.01 -10.18
CA THR A 32 -16.93 12.71 -11.48
C THR A 32 -18.21 12.57 -12.32
N THR A 33 -19.00 11.51 -12.11
CA THR A 33 -20.27 11.30 -12.81
C THR A 33 -21.45 11.99 -12.14
N ASP A 34 -21.30 12.38 -10.87
CA ASP A 34 -22.36 12.97 -10.08
C ASP A 34 -22.44 14.47 -10.30
N ARG A 35 -23.63 14.97 -10.63
CA ARG A 35 -23.82 16.36 -11.07
C ARG A 35 -23.78 17.37 -9.91
N GLU A 36 -23.88 16.88 -8.68
CA GLU A 36 -23.79 17.65 -7.43
C GLU A 36 -22.50 17.40 -6.63
N ALA A 37 -21.52 16.69 -7.21
CA ALA A 37 -20.28 16.38 -6.50
C ALA A 37 -19.53 17.65 -6.08
N SER A 38 -19.30 17.77 -4.78
CA SER A 38 -18.60 18.89 -4.19
C SER A 38 -17.10 18.59 -4.07
N ALA A 39 -16.24 19.61 -4.00
CA ALA A 39 -14.78 19.41 -3.89
C ALA A 39 -14.39 18.49 -2.70
N SER A 40 -15.18 18.50 -1.62
CA SER A 40 -15.02 17.62 -0.46
C SER A 40 -15.15 16.12 -0.82
N ASP A 41 -15.99 15.80 -1.79
CA ASP A 41 -16.24 14.42 -2.23
C ASP A 41 -15.09 13.83 -3.03
N PHE A 42 -14.19 14.68 -3.55
CA PHE A 42 -12.92 14.27 -4.18
C PHE A 42 -11.76 14.25 -3.18
N VAL A 43 -11.72 15.20 -2.24
CA VAL A 43 -10.64 15.28 -1.25
C VAL A 43 -10.59 14.04 -0.36
N LYS A 44 -11.73 13.54 0.12
CA LYS A 44 -11.77 12.33 0.97
C LYS A 44 -11.21 11.09 0.26
N PRO A 45 -11.66 10.71 -0.96
CA PRO A 45 -11.07 9.62 -1.71
C PRO A 45 -9.58 9.81 -2.01
N LEU A 46 -9.15 11.00 -2.39
CA LEU A 46 -7.74 11.28 -2.72
C LEU A 46 -6.83 11.12 -1.50
N VAL A 47 -7.25 11.61 -0.34
CA VAL A 47 -6.50 11.42 0.92
C VAL A 47 -6.43 9.95 1.30
N SER A 48 -7.55 9.22 1.24
CA SER A 48 -7.56 7.77 1.49
C SER A 48 -6.65 6.99 0.52
N MET A 49 -6.60 7.41 -0.75
CA MET A 49 -5.73 6.82 -1.77
C MET A 49 -4.25 7.09 -1.46
N GLN A 50 -3.92 8.31 -1.02
CA GLN A 50 -2.56 8.69 -0.62
C GLN A 50 -2.10 7.93 0.63
N GLU A 51 -2.97 7.75 1.62
CA GLU A 51 -2.68 6.95 2.82
C GLU A 51 -2.41 5.49 2.46
N ALA A 52 -3.23 4.91 1.57
CA ALA A 52 -3.03 3.56 1.06
C ALA A 52 -1.70 3.44 0.31
N GLU A 53 -1.33 4.43 -0.51
CA GLU A 53 -0.04 4.47 -1.21
C GLU A 53 1.15 4.47 -0.26
N ILE A 54 1.08 5.28 0.79
CA ILE A 54 2.14 5.36 1.81
C ILE A 54 2.26 4.02 2.54
N GLN A 55 1.14 3.38 2.88
CA GLN A 55 1.12 2.05 3.51
C GLN A 55 1.72 0.98 2.60
N ALA A 56 1.36 0.97 1.31
CA ALA A 56 1.91 0.07 0.32
C ALA A 56 3.42 0.28 0.13
N LYS A 57 3.88 1.54 0.03
CA LYS A 57 5.31 1.88 -0.07
C LYS A 57 6.09 1.47 1.19
N ALA A 58 5.53 1.65 2.37
CA ALA A 58 6.15 1.21 3.61
C ALA A 58 6.28 -0.32 3.67
N ALA A 59 5.24 -1.04 3.24
CA ALA A 59 5.26 -2.50 3.12
C ALA A 59 6.31 -2.97 2.09
N ALA A 60 6.37 -2.32 0.91
CA ALA A 60 7.37 -2.63 -0.12
C ALA A 60 8.80 -2.41 0.38
N ARG A 61 9.05 -1.31 1.11
CA ARG A 61 10.36 -1.04 1.73
C ARG A 61 10.74 -2.06 2.79
N LEU A 62 9.77 -2.58 3.55
CA LEU A 62 10.02 -3.65 4.51
C LEU A 62 10.45 -4.93 3.79
N ILE A 63 9.78 -5.28 2.70
CA ILE A 63 10.12 -6.44 1.87
C ILE A 63 11.52 -6.28 1.25
N GLU A 64 11.85 -5.11 0.69
CA GLU A 64 13.19 -4.82 0.18
C GLU A 64 14.26 -4.91 1.27
N ALA A 65 14.01 -4.35 2.45
CA ALA A 65 14.95 -4.44 3.57
C ALA A 65 15.12 -5.88 4.07
N GLU A 66 14.07 -6.70 4.04
CA GLU A 66 14.15 -8.13 4.34
C GLU A 66 14.97 -8.89 3.28
N ASP A 67 14.79 -8.57 1.98
CA ASP A 67 15.56 -9.16 0.88
C ASP A 67 17.05 -8.77 0.94
N GLU A 68 17.37 -7.50 1.20
CA GLU A 68 18.75 -7.04 1.41
C GLU A 68 19.40 -7.71 2.62
N MET A 69 18.66 -7.88 3.73
CA MET A 69 19.18 -8.61 4.89
C MET A 69 19.46 -10.08 4.55
N ILE A 70 18.57 -10.77 3.84
CA ILE A 70 18.79 -12.16 3.40
C ILE A 70 19.98 -12.26 2.44
N GLY A 71 20.07 -11.36 1.45
CA GLY A 71 21.18 -11.29 0.51
C GLY A 71 22.52 -11.01 1.18
N SER A 72 22.54 -10.14 2.20
CA SER A 72 23.76 -9.86 2.97
C SER A 72 24.22 -11.04 3.83
N ILE A 73 23.30 -11.86 4.36
CA ILE A 73 23.65 -13.08 5.10
C ILE A 73 24.18 -14.15 4.15
N LEU A 74 23.53 -14.37 3.01
CA LEU A 74 23.99 -15.33 1.99
C LEU A 74 25.36 -14.96 1.38
N ASN A 75 25.66 -13.66 1.27
CA ASN A 75 26.93 -13.17 0.75
C ASN A 75 28.07 -13.16 1.80
N VAL A 76 27.78 -13.39 3.08
CA VAL A 76 28.78 -13.53 4.15
C VAL A 76 29.32 -14.96 4.27
N ASP A 77 28.60 -15.95 3.70
CA ASP A 77 29.01 -17.36 3.66
C ASP A 77 29.76 -17.78 2.36
N ALA A 78 30.05 -16.84 1.45
CA ALA A 78 30.74 -17.09 0.16
C ALA A 78 32.21 -16.65 0.15
#